data_AF-A0A0A1XEA1-F1
#
_entry.id   AF-A0A0A1XEA1-F1
#
_cell.length_a   1.000
_cell.length_b   1.000
_cell.length_c   1.000
_cell.angle_alpha   90.00
_cell.angle_beta   90.00
_cell.angle_gamma   90.00
#
_symmetry.space_group_name_H-M   'P 1'
#
loop_
_entity.id
_entity.type
_entity.pdbx_description
1 polymer ?
#
loop_
_entity_poly.entity_id
_entity_poly.type
_entity_poly.pdbx_seq_one_letter_code
_entity_poly.pdbx_strand_id
1 'polypeptide(L)'
;MWLNLTWLILVLATANAVDWDPYLDIPFKPLKTSADRIRDHGYPAESHFVETSDGYLLNVFRIPYSHKLNNANARRPVVYLQHGLFSCSDCFLLNGPDNAIAYLFADAGFDVW
;
A
#
# COMPACT_ATOMS: atom_id res chain seq x y z
N MET A 1 10.23 43.11 -12.06
CA MET A 1 9.09 42.88 -11.15
C MET A 1 8.28 41.65 -11.57
N TRP A 2 8.92 40.46 -11.70
CA TRP A 2 8.27 39.19 -12.10
C TRP A 2 9.01 37.93 -11.58
N LEU A 3 9.81 38.03 -10.51
CA LEU A 3 10.64 36.90 -10.02
C LEU A 3 10.13 36.27 -8.70
N ASN A 4 9.00 36.71 -8.16
CA ASN A 4 8.52 36.29 -6.83
C ASN A 4 7.29 35.37 -6.83
N LEU A 5 6.67 35.10 -7.99
CA LEU A 5 5.51 34.20 -8.06
C LEU A 5 5.89 32.71 -8.21
N THR A 6 7.03 32.40 -8.84
CA THR A 6 7.46 31.01 -9.07
C THR A 6 7.88 30.30 -7.79
N TRP A 7 8.51 31.01 -6.85
CA TRP A 7 8.88 30.46 -5.54
C TRP A 7 7.66 30.13 -4.67
N LEU A 8 6.60 30.92 -4.76
CA LEU A 8 5.38 30.69 -3.98
C LEU A 8 4.63 29.43 -4.45
N ILE A 9 4.61 29.18 -5.76
CA ILE A 9 4.03 27.96 -6.34
C ILE A 9 4.88 26.72 -5.99
N LEU A 10 6.22 26.86 -5.96
CA LEU A 10 7.11 25.76 -5.62
C LEU A 10 7.00 25.32 -4.15
N VAL A 11 6.79 26.27 -3.23
CA VAL A 11 6.60 25.98 -1.79
C VAL A 11 5.24 25.30 -1.52
N LEU A 12 4.19 25.65 -2.29
CA LEU A 12 2.89 24.98 -2.20
C LEU A 12 2.92 23.53 -2.73
N ALA A 13 3.86 23.18 -3.61
CA ALA A 13 3.99 21.83 -4.15
C ALA A 13 4.75 20.86 -3.22
N THR A 14 5.43 21.35 -2.18
CA THR A 14 6.20 20.51 -1.23
C THR A 14 5.46 20.20 0.07
N ALA A 15 4.30 20.80 0.30
CA ALA A 15 3.40 20.32 1.32
C ALA A 15 2.62 19.13 0.75
N ASN A 16 3.30 17.98 0.61
CA ASN A 16 2.56 16.72 0.68
C ASN A 16 1.92 16.74 2.06
N ALA A 17 0.64 17.13 2.11
CA ALA A 17 -0.17 16.94 3.29
C ALA A 17 0.05 15.48 3.69
N VAL A 18 0.61 15.26 4.88
CA VAL A 18 0.46 13.96 5.53
C VAL A 18 -1.04 13.75 5.55
N ASP A 19 -1.52 12.80 4.75
CA ASP A 19 -2.93 12.54 4.52
C ASP A 19 -3.48 11.94 5.82
N TRP A 20 -3.80 12.82 6.77
CA TRP A 20 -4.23 12.45 8.10
C TRP A 20 -5.65 11.92 7.99
N ASP A 21 -5.81 10.62 8.25
CA ASP A 21 -7.11 9.96 8.20
C ASP A 21 -7.69 9.91 9.62
N PRO A 22 -8.76 10.67 9.94
CA PRO A 22 -9.38 10.66 11.26
C PRO A 22 -9.88 9.28 11.71
N TYR A 23 -10.11 8.36 10.79
CA TYR A 23 -10.62 7.01 11.06
C TYR A 23 -9.52 5.99 11.29
N LEU A 24 -8.29 6.27 10.85
CA LEU A 24 -7.13 5.39 11.01
C LEU A 24 -6.10 5.97 12.00
N ASP A 25 -5.85 7.27 11.96
CA ASP A 25 -4.74 7.88 12.67
C ASP A 25 -5.07 8.21 14.13
N ILE A 26 -4.13 7.89 15.03
CA ILE A 26 -4.19 8.38 16.41
C ILE A 26 -3.61 9.80 16.48
N PRO A 27 -4.07 10.66 17.41
CA PRO A 27 -3.74 12.10 17.43
C PRO A 27 -2.25 12.46 17.47
N PHE A 28 -1.40 11.49 17.81
CA PHE A 28 0.03 11.70 18.00
C PHE A 28 0.90 10.91 17.02
N LYS A 29 0.32 10.06 16.16
CA LYS A 29 1.07 9.25 15.20
C LYS A 29 0.16 8.67 14.10
N PRO A 30 0.48 8.92 12.81
CA PRO A 30 -0.19 8.22 11.73
C PRO A 30 0.02 6.70 11.84
N LEU A 31 -1.04 5.92 11.65
CA LEU A 31 -0.91 4.46 11.62
C LEU A 31 -0.26 4.04 10.32
N LYS A 32 0.72 3.15 10.43
CA LYS A 32 1.36 2.57 9.25
C LYS A 32 0.46 1.50 8.66
N THR A 33 -0.05 1.73 7.46
CA THR A 33 -0.91 0.78 6.76
C THR A 33 -0.10 -0.40 6.19
N SER A 34 -0.79 -1.48 5.80
CA SER A 34 -0.15 -2.58 5.07
C SER A 34 0.49 -2.09 3.77
N ALA A 35 -0.16 -1.17 3.05
CA ALA A 35 0.41 -0.56 1.85
C ALA A 35 1.73 0.18 2.13
N ASP A 36 1.80 0.93 3.24
CA ASP A 36 3.05 1.61 3.62
C ASP A 36 4.17 0.61 3.93
N ARG A 37 3.85 -0.49 4.62
CA ARG A 37 4.83 -1.57 4.87
C ARG A 37 5.34 -2.20 3.58
N ILE A 38 4.46 -2.42 2.61
CA ILE A 38 4.82 -2.96 1.29
C ILE A 38 5.76 -2.00 0.55
N ARG A 39 5.41 -0.70 0.53
CA ARG A 39 6.22 0.35 -0.12
C ARG A 39 7.58 0.52 0.54
N ASP A 40 7.67 0.41 1.86
CA ASP A 40 8.94 0.49 2.60
C ASP A 40 9.93 -0.61 2.21
N HIS A 41 9.43 -1.74 1.68
CA HIS A 41 10.25 -2.81 1.13
C HIS A 41 10.46 -2.73 -0.40
N GLY A 42 10.08 -1.60 -1.02
CA GLY A 42 10.30 -1.33 -2.44
C GLY A 42 9.31 -2.00 -3.39
N TYR A 43 8.24 -2.59 -2.88
CA TYR A 43 7.19 -3.17 -3.72
C TYR A 43 6.13 -2.13 -4.06
N PRO A 44 5.54 -2.17 -5.28
CA PRO A 44 4.35 -1.40 -5.57
C PRO A 44 3.21 -1.86 -4.65
N ALA A 45 2.42 -0.92 -4.15
CA ALA A 45 1.29 -1.19 -3.27
C ALA A 45 0.07 -0.38 -3.67
N GLU A 46 -1.06 -1.04 -3.79
CA GLU A 46 -2.37 -0.41 -4.03
C GLU A 46 -3.29 -0.66 -2.82
N SER A 47 -4.21 0.27 -2.58
CA SER A 47 -5.30 0.12 -1.60
C SER A 47 -6.62 0.25 -2.36
N HIS A 48 -7.54 -0.68 -2.12
CA HIS A 48 -8.84 -0.78 -2.79
C HIS A 48 -9.94 -0.87 -1.75
N PHE A 49 -10.94 0.01 -1.85
CA PHE A 49 -12.12 -0.06 -0.99
C PHE A 49 -13.24 -0.84 -1.68
N VAL A 50 -13.74 -1.87 -1.00
CA VAL A 50 -14.82 -2.74 -1.49
C VAL A 50 -16.00 -2.65 -0.54
N GLU A 51 -17.16 -2.25 -1.06
CA GLU A 51 -18.40 -2.21 -0.30
C GLU A 51 -19.11 -3.57 -0.37
N THR A 52 -19.43 -4.16 0.78
CA THR A 52 -20.22 -5.39 0.87
C THR A 52 -21.71 -5.11 0.68
N SER A 53 -22.51 -6.14 0.40
CA SER A 53 -23.96 -5.99 0.18
C SER A 53 -24.72 -5.45 1.41
N ASP A 54 -24.15 -5.60 2.60
CA ASP A 54 -24.68 -5.10 3.88
C ASP A 54 -24.03 -3.77 4.32
N GLY A 55 -23.24 -3.13 3.45
CA GLY A 55 -22.76 -1.75 3.62
C GLY A 55 -21.45 -1.59 4.38
N TYR A 56 -20.68 -2.68 4.60
CA TYR A 56 -19.33 -2.56 5.15
C TYR A 56 -18.34 -2.16 4.07
N LEU A 57 -17.50 -1.17 4.37
CA LEU A 57 -16.40 -0.77 3.48
C LEU A 57 -15.11 -1.46 3.91
N LEU A 58 -14.65 -2.42 3.12
CA LEU A 58 -13.44 -3.20 3.35
C LEU A 58 -12.26 -2.53 2.63
N ASN A 59 -11.17 -2.28 3.33
CA ASN A 59 -9.91 -1.88 2.71
C ASN A 59 -9.08 -3.13 2.40
N VAL A 60 -8.80 -3.35 1.12
CA VAL A 60 -8.04 -4.48 0.59
C VAL A 60 -6.74 -3.97 -0.02
N PHE A 61 -5.63 -4.62 0.30
CA PHE A 61 -4.30 -4.22 -0.16
C PHE A 61 -3.82 -5.13 -1.27
N ARG A 62 -3.02 -4.61 -2.20
CA ARG A 62 -2.51 -5.39 -3.33
C ARG A 62 -1.04 -5.11 -3.62
N ILE A 63 -0.29 -6.17 -3.90
CA ILE A 63 1.04 -6.13 -4.49
C ILE A 63 0.92 -6.59 -5.95
N PRO A 64 0.82 -5.66 -6.93
CA PRO A 64 0.50 -6.03 -8.31
C PRO A 64 1.63 -6.77 -9.02
N TYR A 65 2.89 -6.52 -8.60
CA TYR A 65 4.09 -7.18 -9.14
C TYR A 65 5.30 -7.01 -8.22
N SER A 66 6.34 -7.81 -8.44
CA SER A 66 7.65 -7.62 -7.82
C SER A 66 8.54 -6.69 -8.63
N HIS A 67 9.21 -5.76 -7.96
CA HIS A 67 10.24 -4.91 -8.55
C HIS A 67 11.46 -5.72 -9.07
N LYS A 68 11.59 -7.00 -8.69
CA LYS A 68 12.71 -7.88 -9.07
C LYS A 68 12.52 -8.56 -10.44
N LEU A 69 11.30 -8.65 -10.96
CA LEU A 69 10.98 -9.51 -12.10
C LEU A 69 10.85 -8.79 -13.46
N ASN A 70 11.01 -7.46 -13.51
CA ASN A 70 10.78 -6.62 -14.69
C ASN A 70 9.50 -7.01 -15.48
N ASN A 71 8.44 -7.36 -14.75
CA ASN A 71 7.24 -7.94 -15.34
C ASN A 71 6.03 -7.04 -15.18
N ALA A 72 6.18 -5.74 -14.88
CA ALA A 72 5.10 -4.81 -14.49
C ALA A 72 3.89 -4.79 -15.44
N ASN A 73 4.10 -5.03 -16.74
CA ASN A 73 3.05 -5.06 -17.77
C ASN A 73 2.53 -6.47 -18.12
N ALA A 74 3.01 -7.52 -17.45
CA ALA A 74 2.59 -8.89 -17.71
C ALA A 74 1.27 -9.23 -17.01
N ARG A 75 0.47 -10.12 -17.63
CA ARG A 75 -0.66 -10.75 -16.95
C ARG A 75 -0.13 -11.83 -16.00
N ARG A 76 -0.62 -11.84 -14.76
CA ARG A 76 -0.16 -12.73 -13.70
C ARG A 76 -1.32 -13.54 -13.13
N PRO A 77 -1.06 -14.76 -12.63
CA PRO A 77 -2.04 -15.46 -11.80
C PRO A 77 -2.27 -14.68 -10.51
N VAL A 78 -3.53 -14.57 -10.09
CA VAL A 78 -3.93 -13.89 -8.86
C VAL A 78 -3.87 -14.88 -7.69
N VAL A 79 -3.35 -14.43 -6.56
CA VAL A 79 -3.46 -15.10 -5.26
C VAL A 79 -4.11 -14.17 -4.26
N TYR A 80 -5.04 -14.69 -3.45
CA TYR A 80 -5.74 -13.94 -2.40
C TYR A 80 -5.38 -14.50 -1.03
N LEU A 81 -4.96 -13.64 -0.11
CA LEU A 81 -4.51 -13.99 1.23
C LEU A 81 -5.52 -13.51 2.28
N GLN A 82 -6.31 -14.45 2.81
CA GLN A 82 -7.29 -14.17 3.87
C GLN A 82 -6.71 -14.48 5.24
N HIS A 83 -6.69 -13.48 6.13
CA HIS A 83 -6.25 -13.67 7.51
C HIS A 83 -7.28 -14.48 8.34
N GLY A 84 -6.81 -15.06 9.44
CA GLY A 84 -7.65 -15.78 10.41
C GLY A 84 -8.34 -14.88 11.44
N LEU A 85 -8.92 -15.51 12.46
CA LEU A 85 -9.62 -14.84 13.56
C LEU A 85 -8.67 -13.90 14.34
N PHE A 86 -9.16 -12.70 14.71
CA PHE A 86 -8.39 -11.67 15.44
C PHE A 86 -7.08 -11.22 14.77
N SER A 87 -7.05 -11.21 13.45
CA SER A 87 -5.88 -10.81 12.66
C SER A 87 -6.25 -9.75 11.61
N CYS A 88 -5.27 -9.36 10.80
CA CYS A 88 -5.42 -8.42 9.69
C CYS A 88 -4.38 -8.74 8.59
N SER A 89 -4.39 -7.98 7.48
CA SER A 89 -3.45 -8.11 6.35
C SER A 89 -1.98 -8.11 6.74
N ASP A 90 -1.59 -7.41 7.81
CA ASP A 90 -0.19 -7.31 8.26
C ASP A 90 0.43 -8.69 8.59
N CYS A 91 -0.37 -9.69 8.98
CA CYS A 91 0.17 -11.02 9.31
C CYS A 91 0.97 -11.65 8.15
N PHE A 92 0.67 -11.28 6.90
CA PHE A 92 1.38 -11.78 5.72
C PHE A 92 2.61 -10.96 5.33
N LEU A 93 2.89 -9.86 6.06
CA LEU A 93 3.95 -8.88 5.75
C LEU A 93 5.03 -8.80 6.82
N LEU A 94 4.68 -9.05 8.09
CA LEU A 94 5.53 -8.70 9.24
C LEU A 94 6.89 -9.45 9.31
N ASN A 95 7.05 -10.57 8.61
CA ASN A 95 8.32 -11.29 8.55
C ASN A 95 9.34 -10.69 7.56
N GLY A 96 9.00 -9.58 6.88
CA GLY A 96 9.87 -8.90 5.92
C GLY A 96 9.92 -9.54 4.54
N PRO A 97 10.60 -8.90 3.57
CA PRO A 97 10.50 -9.22 2.14
C PRO A 97 11.06 -10.59 1.75
N ASP A 98 11.97 -11.15 2.55
CA ASP A 98 12.62 -12.43 2.26
C ASP A 98 11.90 -13.63 2.87
N ASN A 99 10.93 -13.42 3.78
CA ASN A 99 10.29 -14.50 4.53
C ASN A 99 8.76 -14.39 4.60
N ALA A 100 8.17 -13.21 4.37
CA ALA A 100 6.73 -13.06 4.44
C ALA A 100 6.07 -13.49 3.12
N ILE A 101 5.00 -14.28 3.24
CA ILE A 101 4.40 -15.02 2.12
C ILE A 101 3.89 -14.10 1.00
N ALA A 102 3.41 -12.90 1.32
CA ALA A 102 2.95 -11.95 0.31
C ALA A 102 4.09 -11.52 -0.63
N TYR A 103 5.28 -11.26 -0.09
CA TYR A 103 6.45 -10.91 -0.89
C TYR A 103 6.98 -12.10 -1.68
N LEU A 104 7.00 -13.29 -1.07
CA LEU A 104 7.42 -14.51 -1.76
C LEU A 104 6.54 -14.83 -2.98
N PHE A 105 5.21 -14.63 -2.87
CA PHE A 105 4.33 -14.78 -4.03
C PHE A 105 4.55 -13.70 -5.09
N ALA A 106 4.73 -12.44 -4.70
CA ALA A 106 5.03 -11.38 -5.64
C ALA A 106 6.35 -11.66 -6.41
N ASP A 107 7.37 -12.13 -5.70
CA ASP A 107 8.67 -12.52 -6.24
C ASP A 107 8.62 -13.82 -7.06
N ALA A 108 7.61 -14.65 -6.87
CA ALA A 108 7.31 -15.79 -7.72
C ALA A 108 6.46 -15.41 -8.96
N GLY A 109 6.10 -14.13 -9.12
CA GLY A 109 5.40 -13.62 -10.30
C GLY A 109 3.88 -13.61 -10.21
N PHE A 110 3.32 -13.71 -9.00
CA PHE A 110 1.88 -13.59 -8.76
C PHE A 110 1.45 -12.13 -8.59
N ASP A 111 0.17 -11.89 -8.85
CA ASP A 111 -0.55 -10.67 -8.44
C ASP A 111 -1.21 -10.96 -7.09
N VAL A 112 -0.73 -10.32 -6.03
CA VAL A 112 -1.07 -10.68 -4.63
C VAL A 112 -2.09 -9.72 -4.08
N TRP A 113 -3.17 -10.27 -3.54
CA TRP A 113 -4.26 -9.58 -2.85
C TRP A 113 -4.41 -10.10 -1.42
#